data_AF-A0A535DP54-F1
#
_entry.id   AF-A0A535DP54-F1
#
_cell.length_a   1.000
_cell.length_b   1.000
_cell.length_c   1.000
_cell.angle_alpha   90.00
_cell.angle_beta   90.00
_cell.angle_gamma   90.00
#
_symmetry.space_group_name_H-M   'P 1'
#
loop_
_entity.id
_entity.type
_entity.pdbx_description
1 polymer ?
#
loop_
_entity_poly.entity_id
_entity_poly.type
_entity_poly.pdbx_seq_one_letter_code
_entity_poly.pdbx_strand_id
1 'polypeptide(L)'
;MDILHLIDVLEEMVGEARKLPVGGSLMIPRQRLIDLIDRMRVAVPREVYDARELVEKRDEVLRGAQEEAAMLIAEAKARLEERLSETAVLQAAEQRARELTAQAQERAEELVRSAEQQARARLDDAQEASRAQMRESDVYSLQTLKRLEQELDGFLNTVRRGIDSLEQRVAERPGG
;
A
#
# COMPACT_ATOMS: atom_id res chain seq x y z
N MET A 1 -29.66 -73.18 -8.22
CA MET A 1 -31.08 -72.77 -8.12
C MET A 1 -31.08 -71.30 -7.79
N ASP A 2 -31.92 -70.53 -8.47
CA ASP A 2 -32.10 -69.10 -8.17
C ASP A 2 -32.85 -68.95 -6.82
N ILE A 3 -32.53 -67.91 -6.05
CA ILE A 3 -33.22 -67.57 -4.81
C ILE A 3 -34.72 -67.39 -5.05
N LEU A 4 -35.11 -66.87 -6.21
CA LEU A 4 -36.51 -66.72 -6.61
C LEU A 4 -37.24 -68.07 -6.65
N HIS A 5 -36.60 -69.09 -7.21
CA HIS A 5 -37.18 -70.44 -7.24
C HIS A 5 -37.31 -71.05 -5.84
N LEU A 6 -36.39 -70.75 -4.92
CA LEU A 6 -36.48 -71.22 -3.54
C LEU A 6 -37.58 -70.48 -2.75
N ILE A 7 -37.90 -69.24 -3.12
CA ILE A 7 -39.06 -68.50 -2.60
C ILE A 7 -40.35 -69.15 -3.08
N ASP A 8 -40.45 -69.55 -4.36
CA ASP A 8 -41.62 -70.27 -4.88
C ASP A 8 -41.84 -71.60 -4.13
N VAL A 9 -40.76 -72.34 -3.86
CA VAL A 9 -40.80 -73.59 -3.06
C VAL A 9 -41.21 -73.32 -1.60
N LEU A 10 -40.84 -72.17 -1.04
CA LEU A 10 -41.29 -71.77 0.30
C LEU A 10 -42.80 -71.48 0.29
N GLU A 11 -43.30 -70.73 -0.70
CA GLU A 11 -44.72 -70.43 -0.85
C GLU A 11 -45.55 -71.70 -1.01
N GLU A 12 -45.11 -72.64 -1.84
CA GLU A 12 -45.76 -73.95 -1.99
C GLU A 12 -45.78 -74.73 -0.68
N MET A 13 -44.65 -74.77 0.05
CA MET A 13 -44.56 -75.46 1.34
C MET A 13 -45.47 -74.85 2.41
N VAL A 14 -45.66 -73.53 2.39
CA VAL A 14 -46.61 -72.82 3.26
C VAL A 14 -48.05 -73.09 2.82
N GLY A 15 -48.31 -73.15 1.51
CA GLY A 15 -49.62 -73.45 0.93
C GLY A 15 -50.11 -74.88 1.23
N GLU A 16 -49.20 -75.85 1.23
CA GLU A 16 -49.46 -77.27 1.53
C GLU A 16 -49.43 -77.60 3.03
N ALA A 17 -49.00 -76.66 3.87
CA ALA A 17 -48.84 -76.90 5.30
C ALA A 17 -50.17 -77.25 5.98
N ARG A 18 -50.15 -78.25 6.86
CA ARG A 18 -51.36 -78.69 7.57
C ARG A 18 -51.80 -77.60 8.54
N LYS A 19 -53.00 -77.06 8.35
CA LYS A 19 -53.63 -76.11 9.28
C LYS A 19 -54.00 -76.83 10.57
N LEU A 20 -53.60 -76.26 11.71
CA LEU A 20 -54.01 -76.73 13.02
C LEU A 20 -55.40 -76.16 13.35
N PRO A 21 -56.30 -76.95 13.96
CA PRO A 21 -57.70 -76.59 14.18
C PRO A 21 -57.91 -75.43 15.16
N VAL A 22 -56.88 -75.05 15.92
CA VAL A 22 -56.92 -73.93 16.88
C VAL A 22 -55.74 -72.99 16.62
N GLY A 23 -56.01 -71.69 16.48
CA GLY A 23 -54.97 -70.65 16.47
C GLY A 23 -54.31 -70.33 15.12
N GLY A 24 -54.91 -70.70 13.98
CA GLY A 24 -54.45 -70.27 12.64
C GLY A 24 -53.03 -70.73 12.26
N SER A 25 -52.44 -71.63 13.05
CA SER A 25 -51.05 -72.05 12.91
C SER A 25 -50.90 -73.13 11.85
N LEU A 26 -49.79 -73.10 11.11
CA LEU A 26 -49.43 -74.07 10.09
C LEU A 26 -48.39 -75.05 10.65
N MET A 27 -48.63 -76.34 10.48
CA MET A 27 -47.67 -77.39 10.83
C MET A 27 -46.79 -77.68 9.61
N ILE A 28 -45.54 -77.24 9.66
CA ILE A 28 -44.53 -77.49 8.64
C ILE A 28 -43.45 -78.41 9.23
N PRO A 29 -43.00 -79.45 8.50
CA PRO A 29 -41.89 -80.28 8.95
C PRO A 29 -40.62 -79.44 9.17
N ARG A 30 -40.17 -79.35 10.42
CA ARG A 30 -39.01 -78.53 10.82
C ARG A 30 -37.77 -78.78 9.96
N GLN A 31 -37.47 -80.05 9.65
CA GLN A 31 -36.29 -80.40 8.85
C GLN A 31 -36.37 -79.83 7.43
N ARG A 32 -37.52 -79.94 6.78
CA ARG A 32 -37.74 -79.43 5.41
C ARG A 32 -37.61 -77.90 5.35
N LEU A 33 -38.08 -77.20 6.39
CA LEU A 33 -37.94 -75.76 6.51
C LEU A 33 -36.47 -75.32 6.70
N ILE A 34 -35.74 -76.02 7.58
CA ILE A 34 -34.30 -75.74 7.81
C ILE A 34 -33.49 -75.99 6.54
N ASP A 35 -33.73 -77.12 5.85
CA ASP A 35 -33.02 -77.44 4.61
C ASP A 35 -33.29 -76.41 3.51
N LEU A 36 -34.51 -75.86 3.45
CA LEU A 36 -34.85 -74.78 2.52
C LEU A 36 -34.16 -73.47 2.90
N ILE A 37 -34.13 -73.09 4.18
CA ILE A 37 -33.41 -71.91 4.66
C ILE A 37 -31.92 -72.01 4.34
N ASP A 38 -31.30 -73.18 4.53
CA ASP A 38 -29.90 -73.40 4.21
C ASP A 38 -29.64 -73.28 2.70
N ARG A 39 -30.54 -73.83 1.86
CA ARG A 39 -30.47 -73.65 0.40
C ARG A 39 -30.64 -72.21 -0.02
N MET A 40 -31.58 -71.48 0.59
CA MET A 40 -31.79 -70.05 0.33
C MET A 40 -30.53 -69.25 0.71
N ARG A 41 -29.91 -69.59 1.83
CA ARG A 41 -28.68 -68.95 2.29
C ARG A 41 -27.49 -69.17 1.35
N VAL A 42 -27.41 -70.34 0.71
CA VAL A 42 -26.39 -70.66 -0.31
C VAL A 42 -26.75 -70.09 -1.68
N ALA A 43 -28.04 -69.92 -1.97
CA ALA A 43 -28.54 -69.42 -3.24
C ALA A 43 -28.54 -67.90 -3.35
N VAL A 44 -28.32 -67.15 -2.26
CA VAL A 44 -27.97 -65.73 -2.36
C VAL A 44 -26.70 -65.65 -3.20
N PRO A 45 -26.78 -65.14 -4.45
CA PRO A 45 -25.65 -65.17 -5.36
C PRO A 45 -24.51 -64.31 -4.82
N ARG A 46 -23.25 -64.71 -5.06
CA ARG A 46 -22.08 -63.91 -4.66
C ARG A 46 -22.14 -62.49 -5.24
N GLU A 47 -22.75 -62.37 -6.41
CA GLU A 47 -23.00 -61.14 -7.15
C GLU A 47 -23.78 -60.09 -6.33
N VAL A 48 -24.67 -60.50 -5.42
CA VAL A 48 -25.41 -59.56 -4.53
C VAL A 48 -24.50 -58.99 -3.45
N TYR A 49 -23.60 -59.81 -2.89
CA TYR A 49 -22.60 -59.35 -1.93
C TYR A 49 -21.58 -58.43 -2.60
N ASP A 50 -21.09 -58.81 -3.79
CA ASP A 50 -20.16 -58.02 -4.59
C ASP A 50 -20.77 -56.67 -4.99
N ALA A 51 -22.06 -56.65 -5.37
CA ALA A 51 -22.76 -55.41 -5.70
C ALA A 51 -22.88 -54.49 -4.48
N ARG A 52 -23.17 -55.03 -3.29
CA ARG A 52 -23.23 -54.25 -2.06
C ARG A 52 -21.86 -53.66 -1.69
N GLU A 53 -20.80 -54.46 -1.77
CA GLU A 53 -19.43 -54.00 -1.52
C GLU A 53 -19.02 -52.91 -2.52
N LEU A 54 -19.41 -53.05 -3.79
CA LEU A 54 -19.16 -52.05 -4.83
C LEU A 54 -19.88 -50.72 -4.54
N VAL A 55 -21.13 -50.78 -4.08
CA VAL A 55 -21.88 -49.58 -3.69
C VAL A 55 -21.23 -48.91 -2.48
N GLU A 56 -20.82 -49.67 -1.47
CA GLU A 56 -20.12 -49.14 -0.29
C GLU A 56 -18.80 -48.46 -0.68
N LYS A 57 -17.99 -49.09 -1.53
CA LYS A 57 -16.74 -48.50 -2.07
C LYS A 57 -17.00 -47.25 -2.90
N ARG A 58 -18.02 -47.26 -3.75
CA ARG A 58 -18.40 -46.10 -4.56
C ARG A 58 -18.78 -44.92 -3.65
N ASP A 59 -19.56 -45.16 -2.61
CA ASP A 59 -19.99 -44.10 -1.69
C ASP A 59 -18.80 -43.58 -0.85
N GLU A 60 -17.85 -44.43 -0.49
CA GLU A 60 -16.59 -44.02 0.13
C GLU A 60 -15.76 -43.12 -0.80
N VAL A 61 -15.56 -43.54 -2.06
CA VAL A 61 -14.84 -42.75 -3.08
C VAL A 61 -15.53 -41.41 -3.32
N LEU A 62 -16.86 -41.40 -3.43
CA LEU A 62 -17.62 -40.16 -3.64
C LEU A 62 -17.49 -39.21 -2.46
N ARG A 63 -17.51 -39.74 -1.23
CA ARG A 63 -17.32 -38.93 -0.03
C ARG A 63 -15.91 -38.34 0.03
N GLY A 64 -14.88 -39.15 -0.22
CA GLY A 64 -13.50 -38.68 -0.30
C GLY A 64 -13.32 -37.60 -1.37
N ALA A 65 -13.87 -37.80 -2.56
CA ALA A 65 -13.83 -36.81 -3.63
C ALA A 65 -14.56 -35.50 -3.27
N GLN A 66 -15.68 -35.57 -2.56
CA GLN A 66 -16.41 -34.39 -2.09
C GLN A 66 -15.62 -33.63 -1.02
N GLU A 67 -14.98 -34.33 -0.09
CA GLU A 67 -14.13 -33.75 0.94
C GLU A 67 -12.90 -33.08 0.32
N GLU A 68 -12.21 -33.75 -0.60
CA GLU A 68 -11.08 -33.18 -1.35
C GLU A 68 -11.48 -31.94 -2.15
N ALA A 69 -12.61 -32.01 -2.86
CA ALA A 69 -13.12 -30.86 -3.60
C ALA A 69 -13.45 -29.68 -2.68
N ALA A 70 -14.05 -29.95 -1.51
CA ALA A 70 -14.34 -28.92 -0.51
C ALA A 70 -13.05 -28.29 0.04
N MET A 71 -12.04 -29.10 0.35
CA MET A 71 -10.73 -28.60 0.78
C MET A 71 -10.06 -27.74 -0.29
N LEU A 72 -10.04 -28.19 -1.55
CA LEU A 72 -9.43 -27.45 -2.65
C LEU A 72 -10.12 -26.12 -2.89
N ILE A 73 -11.46 -26.08 -2.82
CA ILE A 73 -12.23 -24.83 -2.92
C ILE A 73 -11.90 -23.90 -1.74
N ALA A 74 -11.81 -24.42 -0.52
CA ALA A 74 -11.47 -23.62 0.66
C ALA A 74 -10.06 -23.01 0.54
N GLU A 75 -9.09 -23.80 0.10
CA GLU A 75 -7.72 -23.34 -0.12
C GLU A 75 -7.64 -22.30 -1.25
N ALA A 76 -8.34 -22.52 -2.36
CA ALA A 76 -8.39 -21.57 -3.46
C ALA A 76 -8.99 -20.21 -3.03
N LYS A 77 -10.04 -20.24 -2.20
CA LYS A 77 -10.64 -19.03 -1.62
C LYS A 77 -9.67 -18.30 -0.69
N ALA A 78 -9.00 -19.03 0.21
CA ALA A 78 -8.01 -18.43 1.11
C ALA A 78 -6.86 -17.75 0.35
N ARG A 79 -6.31 -18.43 -0.68
CA ARG A 79 -5.26 -17.86 -1.54
C ARG A 79 -5.75 -16.64 -2.32
N LEU A 80 -7.01 -16.63 -2.77
CA LEU A 80 -7.60 -15.48 -3.45
C LEU A 80 -7.73 -14.28 -2.51
N GLU A 81 -8.22 -14.50 -1.28
CA GLU A 81 -8.33 -13.44 -0.27
C GLU A 81 -6.97 -12.85 0.09
N GLU A 82 -5.94 -13.68 0.26
CA GLU A 82 -4.56 -13.24 0.48
C GLU A 82 -4.06 -12.36 -0.67
N ARG A 83 -4.19 -12.82 -1.92
CA ARG A 83 -3.79 -12.06 -3.13
C ARG A 83 -4.52 -10.72 -3.26
N LEU A 84 -5.82 -10.68 -2.95
CA LEU A 84 -6.61 -9.46 -2.97
C LEU A 84 -6.14 -8.48 -1.88
N SER A 85 -5.84 -9.00 -0.69
CA SER A 85 -5.25 -8.21 0.40
C SER A 85 -3.90 -7.62 -0.01
N GLU A 86 -3.00 -8.43 -0.56
CA GLU A 86 -1.70 -7.99 -1.09
C GLU A 86 -1.87 -6.89 -2.16
N THR A 87 -2.81 -7.09 -3.09
CA THR A 87 -3.09 -6.13 -4.15
C THR A 87 -3.64 -4.81 -3.58
N ALA A 88 -4.55 -4.88 -2.60
CA ALA A 88 -5.09 -3.69 -1.95
C ALA A 88 -4.00 -2.93 -1.18
N VAL A 89 -3.11 -3.64 -0.50
CA VAL A 89 -1.96 -3.04 0.19
C VAL A 89 -1.02 -2.36 -0.82
N LEU A 90 -0.73 -3.02 -1.95
CA LEU A 90 0.12 -2.44 -3.00
C LEU A 90 -0.51 -1.18 -3.60
N GLN A 91 -1.81 -1.22 -3.93
CA GLN A 91 -2.53 -0.05 -4.46
C GLN A 91 -2.54 1.11 -3.45
N ALA A 92 -2.78 0.83 -2.18
CA ALA A 92 -2.74 1.85 -1.13
C ALA A 92 -1.33 2.44 -0.97
N ALA A 93 -0.29 1.61 -1.04
CA ALA A 93 1.10 2.05 -0.98
C ALA A 93 1.47 2.93 -2.19
N GLU A 94 1.07 2.55 -3.41
CA GLU A 94 1.28 3.34 -4.62
C GLU A 94 0.57 4.70 -4.54
N GLN A 95 -0.68 4.72 -4.09
CA GLN A 95 -1.45 5.95 -3.94
C GLN A 95 -0.77 6.89 -2.93
N ARG A 96 -0.35 6.36 -1.77
CA ARG A 96 0.36 7.13 -0.75
C ARG A 96 1.71 7.62 -1.23
N ALA A 97 2.43 6.84 -2.02
CA ALA A 97 3.69 7.25 -2.63
C ALA A 97 3.47 8.42 -3.60
N ARG A 98 2.45 8.35 -4.47
CA ARG A 98 2.10 9.45 -5.38
C ARG A 98 1.74 10.73 -4.64
N GLU A 99 0.94 10.62 -3.58
CA GLU A 99 0.58 11.77 -2.73
C GLU A 99 1.82 12.39 -2.06
N LEU A 100 2.71 11.56 -1.52
CA LEU A 100 3.94 12.05 -0.90
C LEU A 100 4.85 12.74 -1.91
N THR A 101 5.00 12.18 -3.11
CA THR A 101 5.78 12.79 -4.19
C THR A 101 5.17 14.13 -4.63
N ALA A 102 3.84 14.21 -4.78
CA ALA A 102 3.15 15.45 -5.12
C ALA A 102 3.36 16.53 -4.04
N GLN A 103 3.20 16.18 -2.76
CA GLN A 103 3.44 17.09 -1.64
C GLN A 103 4.92 17.53 -1.56
N ALA A 104 5.86 16.62 -1.81
CA ALA A 104 7.28 16.94 -1.83
C ALA A 104 7.62 17.92 -2.95
N GLN A 105 7.03 17.72 -4.14
CA GLN A 105 7.21 18.60 -5.28
C GLN A 105 6.64 19.99 -5.00
N GLU A 106 5.41 20.08 -4.48
CA GLU A 106 4.78 21.35 -4.11
C GLU A 106 5.62 22.13 -3.09
N ARG A 107 6.07 21.47 -2.02
CA ARG A 107 6.95 22.08 -1.01
C ARG A 107 8.29 22.53 -1.59
N ALA A 108 8.87 21.74 -2.50
CA ALA A 108 10.12 22.09 -3.15
C ALA A 108 9.94 23.37 -4.00
N GLU A 109 8.85 23.46 -4.76
CA GLU A 109 8.54 24.65 -5.55
C GLU A 109 8.26 25.88 -4.68
N GLU A 110 7.53 25.72 -3.56
CA GLU A 110 7.33 26.80 -2.58
C GLU A 110 8.64 27.28 -1.96
N LEU A 111 9.53 26.35 -1.60
CA LEU A 111 10.84 26.67 -1.05
C LEU A 111 11.69 27.45 -2.06
N VAL A 112 11.71 27.02 -3.32
CA VAL A 112 12.43 27.73 -4.40
C VAL A 112 11.85 29.12 -4.59
N ARG A 113 10.51 29.25 -4.71
CA ARG A 113 9.86 30.57 -4.85
C ARG A 113 10.19 31.50 -3.68
N SER A 114 10.13 30.99 -2.46
CA SER A 114 10.46 31.76 -1.24
C SER A 114 11.94 32.17 -1.22
N ALA A 115 12.85 31.26 -1.57
CA ALA A 115 14.28 31.53 -1.65
C ALA A 115 14.59 32.58 -2.72
N GLU A 116 13.97 32.50 -3.89
CA GLU A 116 14.11 33.50 -4.96
C GLU A 116 13.58 34.87 -4.53
N GLN A 117 12.43 34.92 -3.86
CA GLN A 117 11.88 36.17 -3.34
C GLN A 117 12.80 36.79 -2.28
N GLN A 118 13.32 36.01 -1.35
CA GLN A 118 14.27 36.48 -0.34
C GLN A 118 15.58 36.94 -0.96
N ALA A 119 16.10 36.23 -1.97
CA ALA A 119 17.30 36.61 -2.67
C ALA A 119 17.12 37.95 -3.40
N ARG A 120 15.99 38.15 -4.08
CA ARG A 120 15.64 39.42 -4.72
C ARG A 120 15.55 40.56 -3.71
N ALA A 121 14.81 40.37 -2.62
CA ALA A 121 14.68 41.39 -1.58
C ALA A 121 16.05 41.80 -1.00
N ARG A 122 16.93 40.83 -0.71
CA ARG A 122 18.29 41.12 -0.23
C ARG A 122 19.14 41.87 -1.25
N LEU A 123 19.00 41.56 -2.54
CA LEU A 123 19.72 42.26 -3.60
C LEU A 123 19.22 43.71 -3.72
N ASP A 124 17.92 43.93 -3.66
CA ASP A 124 17.31 45.26 -3.71
C ASP A 124 17.76 46.10 -2.50
N ASP A 125 17.68 45.53 -1.29
CA ASP A 125 18.15 46.19 -0.05
C ASP A 125 19.64 46.53 -0.12
N ALA A 126 20.47 45.60 -0.60
CA ALA A 126 21.91 45.81 -0.73
C ALA A 126 22.24 46.90 -1.76
N GLN A 127 21.51 46.96 -2.87
CA GLN A 127 21.66 48.00 -3.88
C GLN A 127 21.24 49.37 -3.34
N GLU A 128 20.15 49.45 -2.58
CA GLU A 128 19.70 50.69 -1.98
C GLU A 128 20.69 51.19 -0.92
N ALA A 129 21.16 50.31 -0.03
CA ALA A 129 22.20 50.63 0.94
C ALA A 129 23.49 51.11 0.28
N SER A 130 23.94 50.43 -0.78
CA SER A 130 25.12 50.83 -1.54
C SER A 130 24.96 52.22 -2.17
N ARG A 131 23.80 52.51 -2.77
CA ARG A 131 23.49 53.83 -3.34
C ARG A 131 23.44 54.92 -2.26
N ALA A 132 22.85 54.63 -1.10
CA ALA A 132 22.82 55.56 0.02
C ALA A 132 24.24 55.88 0.51
N GLN A 133 25.08 54.86 0.67
CA GLN A 133 26.47 55.01 1.09
C GLN A 133 27.30 55.80 0.08
N MET A 134 27.11 55.57 -1.23
CA MET A 134 27.79 56.37 -2.27
C MET A 134 27.41 57.85 -2.16
N ARG A 135 26.12 58.17 -2.02
CA ARG A 135 25.67 59.56 -1.86
C ARG A 135 26.24 60.21 -0.61
N GLU A 136 26.29 59.50 0.51
CA GLU A 136 26.86 60.00 1.76
C GLU A 136 28.38 60.27 1.60
N SER A 137 29.10 59.35 0.94
CA SER A 137 30.53 59.51 0.66
C SER A 137 30.82 60.69 -0.28
N ASP A 138 29.98 60.91 -1.29
CA ASP A 138 30.09 62.06 -2.19
C ASP A 138 29.89 63.37 -1.42
N VAL A 139 28.87 63.42 -0.54
CA VAL A 139 28.61 64.58 0.32
C VAL A 139 29.80 64.84 1.25
N TYR A 140 30.34 63.81 1.89
CA TYR A 140 31.51 63.94 2.77
C TYR A 140 32.75 64.45 2.01
N SER A 141 33.00 63.92 0.81
CA SER A 141 34.11 64.33 -0.05
C SER A 141 33.97 65.81 -0.44
N LEU A 142 32.77 66.24 -0.81
CA LEU A 142 32.49 67.64 -1.16
C LEU A 142 32.66 68.58 0.04
N GLN A 143 32.25 68.17 1.25
CA GLN A 143 32.50 68.95 2.46
C GLN A 143 33.99 69.07 2.78
N THR A 144 34.75 68.00 2.59
CA THR A 144 36.21 67.99 2.79
C THR A 144 36.90 68.93 1.81
N LEU A 145 36.52 68.88 0.54
CA LEU A 145 37.05 69.78 -0.50
C LEU A 145 36.72 71.24 -0.20
N LYS A 146 35.49 71.55 0.23
CA LYS A 146 35.10 72.92 0.62
C LYS A 146 35.90 73.44 1.82
N ARG A 147 36.21 72.59 2.79
CA ARG A 147 37.04 72.98 3.93
C ARG A 147 38.46 73.30 3.48
N LEU A 148 39.04 72.44 2.63
CA LEU A 148 40.37 72.66 2.07
C LEU A 148 40.44 73.97 1.25
N GLU A 149 39.41 74.26 0.45
CA GLU A 149 39.30 75.53 -0.28
C GLU A 149 39.36 76.73 0.66
N GLN A 150 38.57 76.72 1.75
CA GLN A 150 38.57 77.79 2.75
C GLN A 150 39.93 77.96 3.44
N GLU A 151 40.63 76.87 3.74
CA GLU A 151 41.97 76.91 4.33
C GLU A 151 43.00 77.51 3.36
N LEU A 152 42.96 77.11 2.09
CA LEU A 152 43.83 77.66 1.05
C LEU A 152 43.58 79.15 0.81
N ASP A 153 42.32 79.59 0.79
CA ASP A 153 41.97 81.02 0.70
C ASP A 153 42.50 81.81 1.89
N GLY A 154 42.39 81.26 3.10
CA GLY A 154 42.98 81.85 4.30
C GLY A 154 44.50 82.00 4.20
N PHE A 155 45.18 80.99 3.65
CA PHE A 155 46.61 81.01 3.41
C PHE A 155 46.99 82.05 2.36
N LEU A 156 46.29 82.08 1.21
CA LEU A 156 46.51 83.05 0.13
C LEU A 156 46.32 84.50 0.62
N ASN A 157 45.28 84.76 1.41
CA ASN A 157 45.06 86.09 2.00
C ASN A 157 46.18 86.49 2.97
N THR A 158 46.75 85.52 3.68
CA THR A 158 47.90 85.77 4.57
C THR A 158 49.17 86.05 3.78
N VAL A 159 49.42 85.30 2.70
CA VAL A 159 50.54 85.57 1.77
C VAL A 159 50.41 86.94 1.13
N ARG A 160 49.22 87.31 0.63
CA ARG A 160 48.95 88.65 0.06
C ARG A 160 49.26 89.77 1.04
N ARG A 161 48.74 89.69 2.27
CA ARG A 161 49.04 90.67 3.33
C ARG A 161 50.54 90.75 3.64
N GLY A 162 51.25 89.61 3.59
CA GLY A 162 52.70 89.55 3.74
C GLY A 162 53.45 90.28 2.62
N ILE A 163 53.03 90.10 1.35
CA ILE A 163 53.57 90.80 0.19
C ILE A 163 53.32 92.31 0.32
N ASP A 164 52.07 92.73 0.57
CA ASP A 164 51.70 94.14 0.70
C ASP A 164 52.54 94.86 1.78
N SER A 165 52.78 94.19 2.92
CA SER A 165 53.61 94.73 4.00
C SER A 165 55.08 94.90 3.58
N LEU A 166 55.63 93.98 2.79
CA LEU A 166 56.99 94.10 2.28
C LEU A 166 57.09 95.20 1.21
N GLU A 167 56.11 95.31 0.33
CA GLU A 167 56.05 96.36 -0.68
C GLU A 167 55.97 97.76 -0.04
N GLN A 168 55.15 97.92 1.02
CA GLN A 168 55.12 99.17 1.81
C GLN A 168 56.48 99.48 2.43
N ARG A 169 57.17 98.50 3.03
CA ARG A 169 58.52 98.73 3.58
C ARG A 169 59.56 99.09 2.51
N VAL A 170 59.41 98.57 1.29
CA VAL A 170 60.28 98.94 0.17
C VAL A 170 59.97 100.36 -0.31
N ALA A 171 58.70 100.75 -0.36
CA ALA A 171 58.26 102.10 -0.74
C ALA A 171 58.61 103.17 0.32
N GLU A 172 58.63 102.81 1.61
CA GLU A 172 58.99 103.70 2.73
C GLU A 172 60.50 103.83 2.95
N ARG A 173 61.33 103.06 2.25
CA ARG A 173 62.78 103.32 2.18
C ARG A 173 63.00 104.54 1.28
N PRO A 174 63.46 105.69 1.80
CA PRO A 174 63.96 106.76 0.94
C PRO A 174 65.19 106.22 0.21
N GLY A 175 65.39 106.67 -1.03
CA GLY A 175 66.57 106.32 -1.83
C GLY A 175 67.88 106.46 -1.06
N GLY A 176 68.86 105.64 -1.47
CA GLY A 176 70.24 105.74 -1.01
C GLY A 176 70.95 107.03 -1.41
#